data_AF-A0A511DKD8-F1
#
_entry.id   AF-A0A511DKD8-F1
#
_cell.length_a   1.000
_cell.length_b   1.000
_cell.length_c   1.000
_cell.angle_alpha   90.00
_cell.angle_beta   90.00
_cell.angle_gamma   90.00
#
_symmetry.space_group_name_H-M   'P 1'
#
loop_
_entity.id
_entity.type
_entity.pdbx_description
1 polymer ?
#
loop_
_entity_poly.entity_id
_entity_poly.type
_entity_poly.pdbx_seq_one_letter_code
_entity_poly.pdbx_strand_id
1 'polypeptide(L)'
;MTPVADVALMVGLTGGIGSGKSTVARRLTELGAVLVDADAIAREVVAGGSEGLARILDEFGREFAGPDGELDRPRMAAAVFTDPGAREKLNGIVHPLVRARSAELVAAAPAGSIVVQDVPLLVEGGMGAGFALVVVVHADEEVRVGRLVGSRGMAEDDARARIRAQASDEQRRAAADVLLDNSGTPDRLRAQVDELWERRLVPFRDNMTAATPAPPDVPDPPDVPGQSDVPARSDVPDAGAAAHAAAAARLVARVGAAAGARSRGVEHVGPGAVPGLRPPGLIDLVLVVDDPAADPAADPGPALARIGFVPDGAARWGSADPARPARLRAFAADDPALRAELLVRDRLRAEPHDADVSWQPPDGWSREAVEVAERWAVSTGWVLPLR
;
A
#
# COMPACT_ATOMS: atom_id res chain seq x y z
N MET A 1 11.03 20.05 15.18
CA MET A 1 10.49 18.74 14.75
C MET A 1 9.37 18.37 15.70
N THR A 2 8.13 18.43 15.23
CA THR A 2 6.97 17.97 16.00
C THR A 2 7.03 16.45 16.06
N PRO A 3 6.95 15.82 17.25
CA PRO A 3 6.94 14.37 17.34
C PRO A 3 5.76 13.79 16.54
N VAL A 4 6.01 12.67 15.86
CA VAL A 4 5.03 11.92 15.05
C VAL A 4 4.08 11.09 15.93
N ALA A 5 4.13 11.28 17.26
CA ALA A 5 3.50 10.45 18.28
C ALA A 5 1.97 10.28 18.12
N ASP A 6 1.31 11.16 17.38
CA ASP A 6 -0.15 11.16 17.19
C ASP A 6 -0.61 10.46 15.90
N VAL A 7 0.29 9.88 15.10
CA VAL A 7 -0.08 9.26 13.82
C VAL A 7 -0.46 7.79 13.99
N ALA A 8 -1.71 7.46 13.66
CA ALA A 8 -2.18 6.08 13.59
C ALA A 8 -1.49 5.30 12.46
N LEU A 9 -1.20 4.02 12.68
CA LEU A 9 -0.75 3.11 11.63
C LEU A 9 -1.95 2.71 10.76
N MET A 10 -1.99 3.22 9.52
CA MET A 10 -3.06 2.97 8.56
C MET A 10 -2.79 1.68 7.77
N VAL A 11 -3.61 0.65 8.00
CA VAL A 11 -3.54 -0.65 7.34
C VAL A 11 -4.72 -0.84 6.40
N GLY A 12 -4.45 -1.09 5.12
CA GLY A 12 -5.48 -1.45 4.15
C GLY A 12 -5.73 -2.95 4.17
N LEU A 13 -6.96 -3.39 4.40
CA LEU A 13 -7.35 -4.80 4.36
C LEU A 13 -8.24 -5.06 3.15
N THR A 14 -7.86 -6.04 2.34
CA THR A 14 -8.63 -6.42 1.15
C THR A 14 -8.56 -7.93 0.89
N GLY A 15 -9.31 -8.39 -0.10
CA GLY A 15 -9.36 -9.80 -0.48
C GLY A 15 -10.55 -10.09 -1.40
N GLY A 16 -10.39 -11.07 -2.28
CA GLY A 16 -11.46 -11.46 -3.21
C GLY A 16 -12.70 -11.97 -2.47
N ILE A 17 -13.85 -11.97 -3.15
CA ILE A 17 -15.09 -12.54 -2.60
C ILE A 17 -14.86 -13.99 -2.16
N GLY A 18 -15.30 -14.37 -0.95
CA GLY A 18 -15.08 -15.71 -0.38
C GLY A 18 -13.70 -15.95 0.25
N SER A 19 -12.77 -14.98 0.21
CA SER A 19 -11.42 -15.11 0.79
C SER A 19 -11.39 -15.18 2.32
N GLY A 20 -12.42 -14.69 3.01
CA GLY A 20 -12.47 -14.67 4.47
C GLY A 20 -11.93 -13.39 5.12
N LYS A 21 -11.84 -12.29 4.37
CA LYS A 21 -11.51 -10.93 4.85
C LYS A 21 -12.17 -10.55 6.19
N SER A 22 -13.46 -10.82 6.37
CA SER A 22 -14.18 -10.52 7.62
C SER A 22 -13.67 -11.31 8.83
N THR A 23 -13.10 -12.50 8.62
CA THR A 23 -12.47 -13.30 9.69
C THR A 23 -11.19 -12.63 10.16
N VAL A 24 -10.38 -12.12 9.23
CA VAL A 24 -9.16 -11.37 9.53
C VAL A 24 -9.48 -10.04 10.20
N ALA A 25 -10.44 -9.28 9.66
CA ALA A 25 -10.90 -8.01 10.25
C ALA A 25 -11.33 -8.19 11.71
N ARG A 26 -12.19 -9.20 11.97
CA ARG A 26 -12.64 -9.53 13.34
C ARG A 26 -11.45 -9.87 14.24
N ARG A 27 -10.51 -10.70 13.78
CA ARG A 27 -9.36 -11.10 14.60
C ARG A 27 -8.46 -9.92 14.92
N LEU A 28 -8.22 -9.01 13.97
CA LEU A 28 -7.46 -7.78 14.24
C LEU A 28 -8.17 -6.88 15.26
N THR A 29 -9.50 -6.77 15.20
CA THR A 29 -10.28 -6.04 16.22
C THR A 29 -10.19 -6.70 17.60
N GLU A 30 -10.24 -8.03 17.69
CA GLU A 30 -10.03 -8.77 18.95
C GLU A 30 -8.66 -8.49 19.57
N LEU A 31 -7.63 -8.23 18.74
CA LEU A 31 -6.28 -7.88 19.16
C LEU A 31 -6.11 -6.38 19.51
N GLY A 32 -7.11 -5.55 19.23
CA GLY A 32 -7.14 -4.13 19.59
C GLY A 32 -7.07 -3.15 18.41
N ALA A 33 -7.18 -3.61 17.17
CA ALA A 33 -7.27 -2.71 16.01
C ALA A 33 -8.60 -1.96 15.95
N VAL A 34 -8.54 -0.69 15.54
CA VAL A 34 -9.74 0.08 15.18
C VAL A 34 -10.14 -0.28 13.76
N LEU A 35 -11.33 -0.84 13.57
CA LEU A 35 -11.84 -1.22 12.25
C LEU A 35 -12.69 -0.09 11.65
N VAL A 36 -12.37 0.30 10.42
CA VAL A 36 -13.17 1.19 9.58
C VAL A 36 -13.66 0.37 8.39
N ASP A 37 -14.92 -0.07 8.44
CA ASP A 37 -15.52 -0.92 7.41
C ASP A 37 -16.23 -0.06 6.35
N ALA A 38 -15.67 0.00 5.14
CA ALA A 38 -16.23 0.80 4.06
C ALA A 38 -17.63 0.34 3.62
N ASP A 39 -17.93 -0.96 3.70
CA ASP A 39 -19.26 -1.49 3.36
C ASP A 39 -20.29 -1.14 4.44
N ALA A 40 -19.89 -1.16 5.71
CA ALA A 40 -20.75 -0.71 6.82
C ALA A 40 -21.05 0.78 6.71
N ILE A 41 -20.03 1.60 6.45
CA ILE A 41 -20.17 3.05 6.28
C ILE A 41 -21.05 3.37 5.06
N ALA A 42 -20.86 2.68 3.93
CA ALA A 42 -21.69 2.86 2.75
C ALA A 42 -23.18 2.54 3.01
N ARG A 43 -23.47 1.67 3.99
CA ARG A 43 -24.85 1.43 4.45
C ARG A 43 -25.35 2.52 5.40
N GLU A 44 -24.51 2.96 6.33
CA GLU A 44 -24.80 4.00 7.33
C GLU A 44 -25.15 5.34 6.68
N VAL A 45 -24.33 5.81 5.72
CA VAL A 45 -24.50 7.15 5.12
C VAL A 45 -25.73 7.29 4.23
N VAL A 46 -26.43 6.19 3.94
CA VAL A 46 -27.70 6.16 3.16
C VAL A 46 -28.85 5.53 3.95
N ALA A 47 -28.70 5.36 5.27
CA ALA A 47 -29.77 4.85 6.12
C ALA A 47 -30.96 5.84 6.22
N GLY A 48 -32.10 5.38 6.70
CA GLY A 48 -33.29 6.20 6.95
C GLY A 48 -32.96 7.49 7.71
N GLY A 49 -33.40 8.63 7.17
CA GLY A 49 -33.16 9.96 7.77
C GLY A 49 -31.75 10.54 7.57
N SER A 50 -30.84 9.85 6.87
CA SER A 50 -29.52 10.36 6.54
C SER A 50 -29.55 11.41 5.42
N GLU A 51 -28.52 12.25 5.38
CA GLU A 51 -28.29 13.17 4.28
C GLU A 51 -28.11 12.45 2.93
N GLY A 52 -27.40 11.31 2.92
CA GLY A 52 -27.17 10.55 1.70
C GLY A 52 -28.46 9.98 1.11
N LEU A 53 -29.37 9.48 1.95
CA LEU A 53 -30.68 9.05 1.48
C LEU A 53 -31.48 10.22 0.90
N ALA A 54 -31.52 11.38 1.58
CA ALA A 54 -32.22 12.55 1.08
C ALA A 54 -31.72 12.97 -0.31
N ARG A 55 -30.39 13.06 -0.50
CA ARG A 55 -29.77 13.38 -1.79
C ARG A 55 -30.09 12.34 -2.87
N ILE A 56 -30.14 11.05 -2.50
CA ILE A 56 -30.54 9.98 -3.43
C ILE A 56 -32.00 10.16 -3.86
N LEU A 57 -32.92 10.43 -2.94
CA LEU A 57 -34.35 10.59 -3.30
C LEU A 57 -34.61 11.86 -4.10
N ASP A 58 -33.83 12.92 -3.90
CA ASP A 58 -33.91 14.13 -4.71
C ASP A 58 -33.43 13.89 -6.15
N GLU A 59 -32.38 13.08 -6.34
CA GLU A 59 -31.82 12.78 -7.67
C GLU A 59 -32.60 11.69 -8.42
N PHE A 60 -33.00 10.61 -7.73
CA PHE A 60 -33.58 9.41 -8.34
C PHE A 60 -35.09 9.31 -8.15
N GLY A 61 -35.68 10.05 -7.21
CA GLY A 61 -37.09 10.01 -6.90
C GLY A 61 -37.45 9.21 -5.65
N ARG A 62 -38.62 9.52 -5.09
CA ARG A 62 -39.12 8.93 -3.82
C ARG A 62 -39.48 7.45 -3.94
N GLU A 63 -39.66 6.92 -5.16
CA GLU A 63 -39.91 5.51 -5.43
C GLU A 63 -38.73 4.59 -5.05
N PHE A 64 -37.55 5.16 -4.78
CA PHE A 64 -36.39 4.43 -4.26
C PHE A 64 -36.37 4.34 -2.73
N ALA A 65 -37.38 4.88 -2.03
CA ALA A 65 -37.58 4.63 -0.61
C ALA A 65 -38.59 3.48 -0.41
N GLY A 66 -38.26 2.58 0.51
CA GLY A 66 -39.17 1.57 1.03
C GLY A 66 -40.27 2.17 1.92
N PRO A 67 -41.29 1.38 2.29
CA PRO A 67 -42.39 1.83 3.13
C PRO A 67 -41.96 2.20 4.57
N ASP A 68 -40.79 1.74 4.99
CA ASP A 68 -40.13 2.04 6.25
C ASP A 68 -39.28 3.33 6.21
N GLY A 69 -39.18 3.98 5.04
CA GLY A 69 -38.35 5.16 4.83
C GLY A 69 -36.85 4.84 4.66
N GLU A 70 -36.51 3.57 4.48
CA GLU A 70 -35.15 3.13 4.12
C GLU A 70 -34.95 3.12 2.60
N LEU A 71 -33.70 3.04 2.16
CA LEU A 71 -33.40 2.84 0.74
C LEU A 71 -33.88 1.47 0.26
N ASP A 72 -34.67 1.42 -0.81
CA ASP A 72 -34.96 0.19 -1.57
C ASP A 72 -33.71 -0.22 -2.35
N ARG A 73 -32.81 -0.94 -1.66
CA ARG A 73 -31.52 -1.40 -2.20
C ARG A 73 -31.69 -2.32 -3.42
N PRO A 74 -32.61 -3.30 -3.43
CA PRO A 74 -32.85 -4.11 -4.63
C PRO A 74 -33.22 -3.25 -5.85
N ARG A 75 -34.14 -2.29 -5.69
CA ARG A 75 -34.55 -1.40 -6.78
C ARG A 75 -33.40 -0.50 -7.23
N MET A 76 -32.67 0.09 -6.30
CA MET A 76 -31.50 0.92 -6.61
C MET A 76 -30.42 0.12 -7.34
N ALA A 77 -30.12 -1.09 -6.87
CA ALA A 77 -29.15 -1.99 -7.50
C ALA A 77 -29.56 -2.33 -8.93
N ALA A 78 -30.84 -2.64 -9.18
CA ALA A 78 -31.35 -2.90 -10.52
C ALA A 78 -31.17 -1.69 -11.46
N ALA A 79 -31.47 -0.48 -10.97
CA ALA A 79 -31.34 0.75 -11.76
C ALA A 79 -29.87 1.03 -12.15
N VAL A 80 -28.94 0.98 -11.20
CA VAL A 80 -27.52 1.28 -11.47
C VAL A 80 -26.78 0.13 -12.18
N PHE A 81 -27.33 -1.08 -12.19
CA PHE A 81 -26.77 -2.19 -12.93
C PHE A 81 -26.97 -2.02 -14.44
N THR A 82 -28.11 -1.49 -14.86
CA THR A 82 -28.45 -1.33 -16.28
C THR A 82 -28.06 0.03 -16.86
N ASP A 83 -27.84 1.04 -16.02
CA ASP A 83 -27.53 2.41 -16.45
C ASP A 83 -26.21 2.92 -15.83
N PRO A 84 -25.14 3.03 -16.64
CA PRO A 84 -23.87 3.60 -16.21
C PRO A 84 -23.97 5.03 -15.68
N GLY A 85 -24.85 5.86 -16.25
CA GLY A 85 -25.05 7.25 -15.82
C GLY A 85 -25.75 7.32 -14.46
N ALA A 86 -26.74 6.47 -14.21
CA ALA A 86 -27.33 6.29 -12.88
C ALA A 86 -26.28 5.85 -11.86
N ARG A 87 -25.41 4.90 -12.23
CA ARG A 87 -24.31 4.44 -11.36
C ARG A 87 -23.34 5.57 -11.01
N GLU A 88 -22.96 6.39 -11.97
CA GLU A 88 -22.08 7.54 -11.74
C GLU A 88 -22.70 8.58 -10.80
N LYS A 89 -23.98 8.90 -11.01
CA LYS A 89 -24.74 9.80 -10.12
C LYS A 89 -24.80 9.28 -8.68
N LEU A 90 -25.16 8.00 -8.51
CA LEU A 90 -25.21 7.38 -7.18
C LEU A 90 -23.83 7.42 -6.52
N ASN A 91 -22.78 7.03 -7.25
CA ASN A 91 -21.41 7.07 -6.74
C ASN A 91 -20.97 8.50 -6.38
N GLY A 92 -21.38 9.50 -7.16
CA GLY A 92 -21.12 10.91 -6.89
C GLY A 92 -21.75 11.43 -5.59
N ILE A 93 -22.87 10.84 -5.17
CA ILE A 93 -23.52 11.14 -3.88
C ILE A 93 -22.84 10.35 -2.75
N VAL A 94 -22.67 9.04 -2.93
CA VAL A 94 -22.26 8.13 -1.85
C VAL A 94 -20.77 8.24 -1.53
N HIS A 95 -19.88 8.29 -2.52
CA HIS A 95 -18.44 8.26 -2.29
C HIS A 95 -17.92 9.43 -1.42
N PRO A 96 -18.34 10.69 -1.63
CA PRO A 96 -17.92 11.79 -0.75
C PRO A 96 -18.35 11.59 0.70
N LEU A 97 -19.57 11.09 0.94
CA LEU A 97 -20.09 10.84 2.27
C LEU A 97 -19.33 9.70 2.97
N VAL A 98 -19.04 8.61 2.24
CA VAL A 98 -18.22 7.51 2.76
C VAL A 98 -16.82 8.02 3.13
N ARG A 99 -16.18 8.83 2.27
CA ARG A 99 -14.85 9.39 2.54
C ARG A 99 -14.84 10.28 3.78
N ALA A 100 -15.84 11.16 3.93
CA ALA A 100 -15.97 12.03 5.09
C ALA A 100 -16.14 11.21 6.37
N ARG A 101 -17.06 10.24 6.36
CA ARG A 101 -17.33 9.38 7.52
C ARG A 101 -16.13 8.51 7.89
N SER A 102 -15.44 7.93 6.91
CA SER A 102 -14.19 7.20 7.15
C SER A 102 -13.13 8.10 7.78
N ALA A 103 -12.98 9.34 7.29
CA ALA A 103 -12.02 10.29 7.84
C ALA A 103 -12.35 10.68 9.30
N GLU A 104 -13.62 10.86 9.63
CA GLU A 104 -14.07 11.08 11.02
C GLU A 104 -13.72 9.91 11.94
N LEU A 105 -13.99 8.67 11.51
CA LEU A 105 -13.70 7.48 12.32
C LEU A 105 -12.19 7.29 12.51
N VAL A 106 -11.39 7.57 11.47
CA VAL A 106 -9.93 7.57 11.56
C VAL A 106 -9.44 8.66 12.52
N ALA A 107 -9.98 9.87 12.44
CA ALA A 107 -9.60 10.98 13.32
C ALA A 107 -10.03 10.76 14.78
N ALA A 108 -11.09 9.99 15.01
CA ALA A 108 -11.56 9.62 16.35
C ALA A 108 -10.79 8.44 16.97
N ALA A 109 -9.95 7.75 16.18
CA ALA A 109 -9.11 6.67 16.70
C ALA A 109 -8.09 7.24 17.71
N PRO A 110 -7.87 6.57 18.85
CA PRO A 110 -6.84 6.99 19.81
C PRO A 110 -5.47 7.16 19.13
N ALA A 111 -4.68 8.13 19.60
CA ALA A 111 -3.31 8.33 19.14
C ALA A 111 -2.50 7.03 19.24
N GLY A 112 -1.70 6.73 18.21
CA GLY A 112 -0.95 5.48 18.12
C GLY A 112 -1.81 4.24 17.88
N SER A 113 -3.09 4.36 17.48
CA SER A 113 -3.88 3.17 17.12
C SER A 113 -3.36 2.49 15.84
N ILE A 114 -3.60 1.18 15.72
CA ILE A 114 -3.56 0.48 14.44
C ILE A 114 -4.97 0.56 13.86
N VAL A 115 -5.13 1.29 12.76
CA VAL A 115 -6.43 1.48 12.10
C VAL A 115 -6.46 0.63 10.85
N VAL A 116 -7.38 -0.33 10.82
CA VAL A 116 -7.59 -1.23 9.69
C VAL A 116 -8.78 -0.71 8.90
N GLN A 117 -8.55 -0.30 7.66
CA GLN A 117 -9.65 0.00 6.73
C GLN A 117 -9.95 -1.23 5.89
N ASP A 118 -11.15 -1.77 6.05
CA ASP A 118 -11.64 -2.84 5.19
C ASP A 118 -12.18 -2.23 3.88
N VAL A 119 -11.46 -2.45 2.78
CA VAL A 119 -11.76 -1.88 1.45
C VAL A 119 -11.84 -2.99 0.40
N PRO A 120 -13.05 -3.47 0.04
CA PRO A 120 -13.22 -4.57 -0.92
C PRO A 120 -12.61 -4.33 -2.30
N LEU A 121 -12.60 -3.08 -2.78
CA LEU A 121 -12.10 -2.69 -4.11
C LEU A 121 -10.74 -1.99 -4.05
N LEU A 122 -9.93 -2.27 -3.01
CA LEU A 122 -8.63 -1.62 -2.80
C LEU A 122 -7.71 -1.77 -4.01
N VAL A 123 -7.63 -2.98 -4.57
CA VAL A 123 -6.74 -3.29 -5.69
C VAL A 123 -7.30 -2.75 -6.99
N GLU A 124 -8.59 -2.96 -7.22
CA GLU A 124 -9.32 -2.49 -8.41
C GLU A 124 -9.28 -0.96 -8.53
N GLY A 125 -9.35 -0.25 -7.40
CA GLY A 125 -9.29 1.21 -7.35
C GLY A 125 -7.88 1.79 -7.20
N GLY A 126 -6.83 0.97 -7.18
CA GLY A 126 -5.44 1.45 -7.02
C GLY A 126 -5.19 2.20 -5.70
N MET A 127 -5.94 1.87 -4.64
CA MET A 127 -5.96 2.63 -3.39
C MET A 127 -4.83 2.27 -2.42
N GLY A 128 -4.01 1.26 -2.74
CA GLY A 128 -2.97 0.74 -1.84
C GLY A 128 -1.92 1.78 -1.39
N ALA A 129 -1.62 2.76 -2.24
CA ALA A 129 -0.66 3.83 -1.92
C ALA A 129 -1.12 4.77 -0.80
N GLY A 130 -2.42 4.77 -0.46
CA GLY A 130 -2.96 5.55 0.66
C GLY A 130 -2.74 4.93 2.04
N PHE A 131 -2.19 3.72 2.11
CA PHE A 131 -1.95 2.97 3.35
C PHE A 131 -0.46 2.80 3.61
N ALA A 132 -0.06 2.74 4.88
CA ALA A 132 1.31 2.40 5.26
C ALA A 132 1.62 0.93 4.94
N LEU A 133 0.62 0.05 5.04
CA LEU A 133 0.73 -1.38 4.78
C LEU A 133 -0.59 -1.93 4.21
N VAL A 134 -0.51 -2.78 3.18
CA VAL A 134 -1.66 -3.48 2.59
C VAL A 134 -1.63 -4.97 2.91
N VAL A 135 -2.66 -5.46 3.59
CA VAL A 135 -2.93 -6.88 3.85
C VAL A 135 -3.95 -7.39 2.84
N VAL A 136 -3.56 -8.43 2.10
CA VAL A 136 -4.45 -9.16 1.20
C VAL A 136 -4.77 -10.52 1.80
N VAL A 137 -6.05 -10.84 1.92
CA VAL A 137 -6.51 -12.18 2.27
C VAL A 137 -6.76 -12.96 0.98
N HIS A 138 -6.05 -14.07 0.82
CA HIS A 138 -6.15 -14.98 -0.31
C HIS A 138 -6.77 -16.31 0.13
N ALA A 139 -7.41 -16.98 -0.83
CA ALA A 139 -7.78 -18.38 -0.73
C ALA A 139 -7.90 -18.92 -2.16
N ASP A 140 -7.58 -20.20 -2.35
CA ASP A 140 -7.76 -20.87 -3.63
C ASP A 140 -9.18 -20.67 -4.18
N GLU A 141 -9.31 -20.55 -5.51
CA GLU A 141 -10.60 -20.30 -6.16
C GLU A 141 -11.66 -21.33 -5.77
N GLU A 142 -11.31 -22.62 -5.78
CA GLU A 142 -12.25 -23.70 -5.42
C GLU A 142 -12.72 -23.60 -3.96
N VAL A 143 -11.83 -23.19 -3.04
CA VAL A 143 -12.20 -22.94 -1.64
C VAL A 143 -13.17 -21.75 -1.56
N ARG A 144 -12.94 -20.69 -2.31
CA ARG A 144 -13.82 -19.51 -2.37
C ARG A 144 -15.19 -19.88 -2.95
N VAL A 145 -15.23 -20.63 -4.05
CA VAL A 145 -16.46 -21.13 -4.67
C VAL A 145 -17.24 -21.97 -3.67
N GLY A 146 -16.60 -22.95 -3.02
CA GLY A 146 -17.22 -23.80 -2.01
C GLY A 146 -17.84 -23.01 -0.85
N ARG A 147 -17.18 -21.94 -0.39
CA ARG A 147 -17.72 -21.03 0.65
C ARG A 147 -18.92 -20.23 0.16
N LEU A 148 -18.90 -19.75 -1.08
CA LEU A 148 -19.99 -18.94 -1.64
C LEU A 148 -21.24 -19.78 -1.91
N VAL A 149 -21.06 -21.01 -2.41
CA VAL A 149 -22.15 -21.96 -2.60
C VAL A 149 -22.67 -22.44 -1.24
N GLY A 150 -21.80 -22.96 -0.38
CA GLY A 150 -22.20 -23.60 0.87
C GLY A 150 -22.73 -22.62 1.93
N SER A 151 -22.05 -21.49 2.14
CA SER A 151 -22.41 -20.56 3.22
C SER A 151 -23.34 -19.42 2.78
N ARG A 152 -23.38 -19.09 1.49
CA ARG A 152 -24.19 -17.97 0.97
C ARG A 152 -25.28 -18.41 -0.01
N GLY A 153 -25.39 -19.71 -0.31
CA GLY A 153 -26.44 -20.26 -1.17
C GLY A 153 -26.38 -19.78 -2.62
N MET A 154 -25.22 -19.32 -3.10
CA MET A 154 -25.07 -18.89 -4.49
C MET A 154 -25.05 -20.10 -5.43
N ALA A 155 -25.58 -19.92 -6.65
CA ALA A 155 -25.30 -20.86 -7.73
C ALA A 155 -23.80 -20.82 -8.07
N GLU A 156 -23.21 -21.97 -8.37
CA GLU A 156 -21.78 -22.09 -8.64
C GLU A 156 -21.33 -21.16 -9.80
N ASP A 157 -22.09 -21.14 -10.89
CA ASP A 157 -21.79 -20.29 -12.05
C ASP A 157 -21.79 -18.79 -11.69
N ASP A 158 -22.72 -18.35 -10.83
CA ASP A 158 -22.76 -16.96 -10.33
C ASP A 158 -21.55 -16.67 -9.43
N ALA A 159 -21.19 -17.61 -8.53
CA ALA A 159 -20.01 -17.47 -7.68
C ALA A 159 -18.73 -17.30 -8.52
N ARG A 160 -18.51 -18.15 -9.52
CA ARG A 160 -17.36 -18.07 -10.44
C ARG A 160 -17.39 -16.81 -11.30
N ALA A 161 -18.57 -16.39 -11.78
CA ALA A 161 -18.70 -15.14 -12.54
C ALA A 161 -18.29 -13.92 -11.70
N ARG A 162 -18.73 -13.86 -10.43
CA ARG A 162 -18.35 -12.78 -9.51
C ARG A 162 -16.88 -12.79 -9.15
N ILE A 163 -16.27 -13.96 -8.94
CA ILE A 163 -14.84 -14.07 -8.68
C ILE A 163 -14.04 -13.48 -9.85
N ARG A 164 -14.39 -13.86 -11.08
CA ARG A 164 -13.71 -13.41 -12.30
C ARG A 164 -13.92 -11.93 -12.63
N ALA A 165 -14.97 -11.31 -12.11
CA ALA A 165 -15.26 -9.89 -12.33
C ALA A 165 -14.40 -8.95 -11.44
N GLN A 166 -13.70 -9.50 -10.44
CA GLN A 166 -12.80 -8.74 -9.57
C GLN A 166 -11.35 -8.79 -10.09
N ALA A 167 -10.43 -8.06 -9.45
CA ALA A 167 -9.00 -8.16 -9.75
C ALA A 167 -8.51 -9.62 -9.74
N SER A 168 -7.46 -9.93 -10.50
CA SER A 168 -6.83 -11.26 -10.48
C SER A 168 -6.03 -11.46 -9.19
N ASP A 169 -5.75 -12.73 -8.84
CA ASP A 169 -4.91 -13.02 -7.67
C ASP A 169 -3.47 -12.54 -7.86
N GLU A 170 -2.98 -12.46 -9.10
CA GLU A 170 -1.71 -11.84 -9.43
C GLU A 170 -1.71 -10.34 -9.11
N GLN A 171 -2.74 -9.62 -9.52
CA GLN A 171 -2.90 -8.19 -9.21
C GLN A 171 -2.98 -7.96 -7.69
N ARG A 172 -3.71 -8.82 -6.97
CA ARG A 172 -3.76 -8.71 -5.50
C ARG A 172 -2.41 -9.00 -4.86
N ARG A 173 -1.70 -10.03 -5.30
CA ARG A 173 -0.37 -10.37 -4.79
C ARG A 173 0.63 -9.23 -5.04
N ALA A 174 0.59 -8.61 -6.21
CA ALA A 174 1.45 -7.46 -6.53
C ALA A 174 1.19 -6.26 -5.60
N ALA A 175 -0.07 -6.04 -5.22
CA ALA A 175 -0.48 -4.97 -4.30
C ALA A 175 -0.23 -5.29 -2.82
N ALA A 176 0.03 -6.55 -2.45
CA ALA A 176 0.15 -6.99 -1.06
C ALA A 176 1.53 -6.68 -0.46
N ASP A 177 1.55 -6.03 0.70
CA ASP A 177 2.71 -6.04 1.59
C ASP A 177 2.73 -7.28 2.50
N VAL A 178 1.54 -7.84 2.75
CA VAL A 178 1.30 -9.10 3.46
C VAL A 178 0.22 -9.88 2.74
N LEU A 179 0.44 -11.18 2.51
CA LEU A 179 -0.52 -12.08 1.90
C LEU A 179 -0.92 -13.17 2.90
N LEU A 180 -2.12 -13.09 3.47
CA LEU A 180 -2.63 -14.10 4.38
C LEU A 180 -3.33 -15.21 3.60
N ASP A 181 -2.86 -16.45 3.72
CA ASP A 181 -3.48 -17.60 3.05
C ASP A 181 -4.57 -18.21 3.93
N ASN A 182 -5.80 -18.17 3.41
CA ASN A 182 -7.00 -18.74 4.00
C ASN A 182 -7.54 -19.92 3.16
N SER A 183 -6.68 -20.70 2.52
CA SER A 183 -7.04 -21.96 1.87
C SER A 183 -7.13 -23.13 2.87
N GLY A 184 -6.49 -22.99 4.03
CA GLY A 184 -6.50 -23.96 5.13
C GLY A 184 -7.64 -23.80 6.14
N THR A 185 -7.35 -24.15 7.40
CA THR A 185 -8.30 -24.07 8.51
C THR A 185 -8.43 -22.64 9.06
N PRO A 186 -9.58 -22.29 9.68
CA PRO A 186 -9.73 -21.01 10.36
C PRO A 186 -8.66 -20.73 11.42
N ASP A 187 -8.19 -21.76 12.13
CA ASP A 187 -7.15 -21.63 13.16
C ASP A 187 -5.79 -21.28 12.56
N ARG A 188 -5.45 -21.84 11.39
CA ARG A 188 -4.23 -21.46 10.65
C ARG A 188 -4.29 -20.01 10.19
N LEU A 189 -5.46 -19.53 9.76
CA LEU A 189 -5.62 -18.11 9.42
C LEU A 189 -5.47 -17.21 10.65
N ARG A 190 -6.08 -17.59 11.79
CA ARG A 190 -5.94 -16.83 13.05
C ARG A 190 -4.49 -16.75 13.50
N ALA A 191 -3.75 -17.85 13.45
CA ALA A 191 -2.32 -17.87 13.80
C ALA A 191 -1.49 -16.92 12.91
N GLN A 192 -1.75 -16.89 11.59
CA GLN A 192 -1.07 -15.93 10.70
C GLN A 192 -1.42 -14.47 11.06
N VAL A 193 -2.66 -14.17 11.46
CA VAL A 193 -3.05 -12.83 11.89
C VAL A 193 -2.38 -12.45 13.21
N ASP A 194 -2.32 -13.38 14.16
CA ASP A 194 -1.66 -13.17 15.45
C ASP A 194 -0.16 -12.91 15.26
N GLU A 195 0.50 -13.68 14.39
CA GLU A 195 1.90 -13.48 14.06
C GLU A 195 2.14 -12.14 13.35
N LEU A 196 1.30 -11.79 12.37
CA LEU A 196 1.34 -10.49 11.70
C LEU A 196 1.22 -9.34 12.71
N TRP A 197 0.29 -9.48 13.66
CA TRP A 197 0.06 -8.50 14.70
C TRP A 197 1.30 -8.30 15.59
N GLU A 198 1.80 -9.39 16.18
CA GLU A 198 2.88 -9.36 17.15
C GLU A 198 4.24 -8.99 16.52
N ARG A 199 4.55 -9.53 15.34
CA ARG A 199 5.89 -9.42 14.75
C ARG A 199 6.06 -8.25 13.79
N ARG A 200 4.97 -7.66 13.29
CA ARG A 200 5.05 -6.57 12.31
C ARG A 200 4.18 -5.37 12.65
N LEU A 201 2.88 -5.53 12.86
CA LEU A 201 1.99 -4.36 13.06
C LEU A 201 2.26 -3.63 14.37
N VAL A 202 2.45 -4.37 15.47
CA VAL A 202 2.79 -3.81 16.78
C VAL A 202 4.15 -3.09 16.74
N PRO A 203 5.26 -3.72 16.31
CA PRO A 203 6.55 -3.02 16.26
C PRO A 203 6.57 -1.88 15.23
N PHE A 204 5.86 -1.99 14.10
CA PHE A 204 5.76 -0.90 13.12
C PHE A 204 5.07 0.32 13.74
N ARG A 205 3.91 0.15 14.39
CA ARG A 205 3.26 1.23 15.13
C ARG A 205 4.20 1.80 16.19
N ASP A 206 4.85 0.95 16.99
CA ASP A 206 5.71 1.42 18.08
C ASP A 206 6.91 2.23 17.55
N ASN A 207 7.52 1.78 16.45
CA ASN A 207 8.56 2.52 15.73
C ASN A 207 8.07 3.87 15.20
N MET A 208 6.84 3.92 14.66
CA MET A 208 6.21 5.18 14.22
C MET A 208 6.01 6.15 15.39
N THR A 209 5.47 5.67 16.50
CA THR A 209 5.24 6.48 17.72
C THR A 209 6.57 6.97 18.31
N ALA A 210 7.61 6.13 18.30
CA ALA A 210 8.94 6.48 18.77
C ALA A 210 9.76 7.29 17.75
N ALA A 211 9.22 7.57 16.55
CA ALA A 211 9.93 8.17 15.43
C ALA A 211 11.29 7.50 15.14
N THR A 212 11.33 6.17 15.23
CA THR A 212 12.55 5.37 15.09
C THR A 212 12.46 4.51 13.82
N PRO A 213 13.38 4.68 12.84
CA PRO A 213 13.45 3.80 11.68
C PRO A 213 13.72 2.35 12.07
N ALA A 214 13.18 1.41 11.29
CA ALA A 214 13.56 0.01 11.39
C ALA A 214 15.03 -0.17 10.97
N PRO A 215 15.84 -0.90 11.75
CA PRO A 215 17.23 -1.14 11.40
C PRO A 215 17.33 -2.01 10.14
N PRO A 216 18.36 -1.81 9.30
CA PRO A 216 18.57 -2.59 8.07
C PRO A 216 18.96 -4.05 8.34
N ASP A 217 19.46 -4.38 9.53
CA ASP A 217 20.00 -5.70 9.91
C ASP A 217 19.10 -6.43 10.92
N VAL A 218 17.82 -6.62 10.59
CA VAL A 218 17.06 -7.71 11.22
C VAL A 218 17.21 -8.91 10.28
N PRO A 219 17.82 -10.04 10.71
CA PRO A 219 17.75 -11.28 9.95
C PRO A 219 16.31 -11.51 9.53
N ASP A 220 16.07 -11.97 8.30
CA ASP A 220 14.73 -12.38 7.86
C ASP A 220 14.09 -13.16 9.03
N PRO A 221 12.94 -12.71 9.57
CA PRO A 221 12.30 -13.45 10.64
C PRO A 221 12.15 -14.89 10.14
N PRO A 222 12.52 -15.92 10.93
CA PRO A 222 12.37 -17.32 10.51
C PRO A 222 10.95 -17.50 9.96
N ASP A 223 10.88 -17.92 8.70
CA ASP A 223 9.72 -18.10 7.84
C ASP A 223 8.40 -17.81 8.55
N VAL A 224 7.90 -16.58 8.40
CA VAL A 224 6.51 -16.24 8.74
C VAL A 224 5.64 -16.86 7.65
N PRO A 225 4.84 -17.90 7.91
CA PRO A 225 4.00 -18.51 6.89
C PRO A 225 3.04 -17.44 6.33
N GLY A 226 3.19 -17.07 5.06
CA GLY A 226 2.40 -16.02 4.42
C GLY A 226 3.09 -14.66 4.22
N GLN A 227 4.32 -14.45 4.69
CA GLN A 227 5.17 -13.38 4.12
C GLN A 227 5.74 -13.86 2.79
N SER A 228 4.93 -13.80 1.73
CA SER A 228 5.41 -14.11 0.37
C SER A 228 6.05 -15.51 0.26
N ASP A 229 5.42 -16.54 0.82
CA ASP A 229 5.60 -17.91 0.31
C ASP A 229 4.80 -18.04 -1.00
N VAL A 230 5.23 -17.31 -2.03
CA VAL A 230 5.46 -18.06 -3.26
C VAL A 230 6.59 -19.00 -2.85
N PRO A 231 6.44 -20.34 -2.87
CA PRO A 231 7.63 -21.15 -2.81
C PRO A 231 8.50 -20.60 -3.92
N ALA A 232 9.64 -20.02 -3.57
CA ALA A 232 10.76 -20.15 -4.45
C ALA A 232 10.80 -21.65 -4.70
N ARG A 233 10.27 -22.10 -5.83
CA ARG A 233 10.80 -23.28 -6.49
C ARG A 233 12.28 -23.02 -6.40
N SER A 234 12.94 -23.81 -5.56
CA SER A 234 14.29 -23.66 -5.02
C SER A 234 15.38 -23.72 -6.11
N ASP A 235 14.99 -23.38 -7.32
CA ASP A 235 15.58 -23.67 -8.60
C ASP A 235 15.69 -22.36 -9.42
N VAL A 236 15.17 -21.21 -8.92
CA VAL A 236 15.21 -19.91 -9.60
C VAL A 236 15.94 -18.85 -8.74
N PRO A 237 17.21 -18.52 -9.07
CA PRO A 237 18.04 -17.53 -8.36
C PRO A 237 17.44 -16.10 -8.25
N ASP A 238 16.42 -15.77 -9.05
CA ASP A 238 15.91 -14.40 -9.23
C ASP A 238 14.69 -14.02 -8.36
N ALA A 239 14.14 -14.94 -7.56
CA ALA A 239 12.90 -14.72 -6.81
C ALA A 239 13.01 -13.59 -5.75
N GLY A 240 14.14 -13.50 -5.05
CA GLY A 240 14.37 -12.46 -4.04
C GLY A 240 14.50 -11.05 -4.65
N ALA A 241 15.16 -10.94 -5.81
CA ALA A 241 15.30 -9.68 -6.53
C ALA A 241 13.94 -9.18 -7.07
N ALA A 242 13.10 -10.09 -7.57
CA ALA A 242 11.75 -9.75 -8.01
C ALA A 242 10.86 -9.27 -6.85
N ALA A 243 10.92 -9.94 -5.69
CA ALA A 243 10.20 -9.52 -4.49
C ALA A 243 10.67 -8.15 -3.97
N HIS A 244 11.99 -7.90 -4.00
CA HIS A 244 12.57 -6.59 -3.67
C HIS A 244 12.07 -5.49 -4.61
N ALA A 245 12.11 -5.73 -5.93
CA ALA A 245 11.64 -4.78 -6.93
C ALA A 245 10.13 -4.47 -6.77
N ALA A 246 9.31 -5.49 -6.50
CA ALA A 246 7.88 -5.29 -6.25
C ALA A 246 7.62 -4.48 -4.98
N ALA A 247 8.36 -4.74 -3.90
CA ALA A 247 8.28 -3.96 -2.67
C ALA A 247 8.73 -2.51 -2.87
N ALA A 248 9.81 -2.29 -3.62
CA ALA A 248 10.29 -0.95 -3.97
C ALA A 248 9.26 -0.19 -4.81
N ALA A 249 8.62 -0.84 -5.79
CA ALA A 249 7.56 -0.23 -6.59
C ALA A 249 6.36 0.22 -5.73
N ARG A 250 5.95 -0.58 -4.74
CA ARG A 250 4.89 -0.18 -3.79
C ARG A 250 5.31 1.03 -2.96
N LEU A 251 6.53 1.06 -2.45
CA LEU A 251 7.03 2.20 -1.68
C LEU A 251 7.17 3.45 -2.54
N VAL A 252 7.64 3.35 -3.78
CA VAL A 252 7.68 4.47 -4.76
C VAL A 252 6.28 5.06 -4.94
N ALA A 253 5.28 4.21 -5.20
CA ALA A 253 3.89 4.65 -5.36
C ALA A 253 3.35 5.33 -4.09
N ARG A 254 3.64 4.78 -2.91
CA ARG A 254 3.21 5.30 -1.61
C ARG A 254 3.84 6.65 -1.28
N VAL A 255 5.16 6.77 -1.46
CA VAL A 255 5.89 8.03 -1.25
C VAL A 255 5.42 9.10 -2.24
N GLY A 256 5.25 8.74 -3.52
CA GLY A 256 4.74 9.67 -4.53
C GLY A 256 3.34 10.18 -4.20
N ALA A 257 2.43 9.29 -3.80
CA ALA A 257 1.08 9.65 -3.39
C ALA A 257 1.06 10.54 -2.14
N ALA A 258 1.90 10.24 -1.13
CA ALA A 258 1.99 11.02 0.09
C ALA A 258 2.60 12.42 -0.15
N ALA A 259 3.63 12.51 -0.98
CA ALA A 259 4.25 13.79 -1.34
C ALA A 259 3.29 14.65 -2.19
N GLY A 260 2.50 14.02 -3.08
CA GLY A 260 1.51 14.71 -3.90
C GLY A 260 2.16 15.76 -4.81
N ALA A 261 1.57 16.95 -4.87
CA ALA A 261 2.09 18.05 -5.71
C ALA A 261 3.49 18.55 -5.33
N ARG A 262 4.03 18.14 -4.18
CA ARG A 262 5.41 18.47 -3.76
C ARG A 262 6.47 17.61 -4.47
N SER A 263 6.08 16.47 -5.03
CA SER A 263 6.99 15.54 -5.69
C SER A 263 7.07 15.81 -7.19
N ARG A 264 8.30 15.97 -7.70
CA ARG A 264 8.60 15.88 -9.14
C ARG A 264 8.82 14.45 -9.60
N GLY A 265 9.10 13.54 -8.67
CA GLY A 265 9.30 12.12 -8.96
C GLY A 265 9.86 11.39 -7.75
N VAL A 266 9.67 10.07 -7.74
CA VAL A 266 10.25 9.17 -6.74
C VAL A 266 10.90 8.01 -7.48
N GLU A 267 12.15 7.70 -7.14
CA GLU A 267 12.94 6.69 -7.83
C GLU A 267 13.54 5.69 -6.85
N HIS A 268 13.53 4.41 -7.24
CA HIS A 268 14.32 3.38 -6.59
C HIS A 268 15.77 3.46 -7.10
N VAL A 269 16.73 3.56 -6.19
CA VAL A 269 18.16 3.71 -6.46
C VAL A 269 18.98 2.69 -5.68
N GLY A 270 20.31 2.80 -5.77
CA GLY A 270 21.24 1.85 -5.15
C GLY A 270 21.27 0.48 -5.87
N PRO A 271 22.00 -0.50 -5.31
CA PRO A 271 22.22 -1.80 -5.95
C PRO A 271 20.93 -2.57 -6.19
N GLY A 272 19.95 -2.48 -5.27
CA GLY A 272 18.67 -3.16 -5.41
C GLY A 272 17.82 -2.66 -6.60
N ALA A 273 18.14 -1.50 -7.17
CA ALA A 273 17.48 -0.98 -8.36
C ALA A 273 18.10 -1.49 -9.68
N VAL A 274 19.19 -2.25 -9.64
CA VAL A 274 19.90 -2.75 -10.81
C VAL A 274 19.67 -4.26 -10.95
N PRO A 275 19.06 -4.74 -12.06
CA PRO A 275 18.91 -6.17 -12.30
C PRO A 275 20.26 -6.90 -12.27
N GLY A 276 20.32 -8.04 -11.58
CA GLY A 276 21.54 -8.84 -11.44
C GLY A 276 22.47 -8.43 -10.28
N LEU A 277 22.27 -7.26 -9.66
CA LEU A 277 22.95 -6.93 -8.41
C LEU A 277 22.15 -7.44 -7.21
N ARG A 278 22.87 -7.97 -6.21
CA ARG A 278 22.24 -8.38 -4.95
C ARG A 278 21.76 -7.13 -4.21
N PRO A 279 20.45 -7.01 -3.90
CA PRO A 279 19.97 -5.90 -3.10
C PRO A 279 20.56 -5.98 -1.69
N PRO A 280 20.90 -4.84 -1.06
CA PRO A 280 21.12 -4.81 0.38
C PRO A 280 19.80 -5.15 1.12
N GLY A 281 19.86 -5.46 2.42
CA GLY A 281 18.66 -5.67 3.27
C GLY A 281 17.77 -4.43 3.47
N LEU A 282 17.89 -3.43 2.58
CA LEU A 282 17.30 -2.11 2.64
C LEU A 282 16.86 -1.70 1.23
N ILE A 283 15.69 -1.04 1.11
CA ILE A 283 15.27 -0.37 -0.12
C ILE A 283 15.71 1.10 -0.09
N ASP A 284 16.37 1.56 -1.15
CA ASP A 284 16.83 2.94 -1.25
C ASP A 284 16.00 3.76 -2.24
N LEU A 285 15.40 4.83 -1.74
CA LEU A 285 14.54 5.72 -2.51
C LEU A 285 15.08 7.15 -2.51
N VAL A 286 14.88 7.83 -3.63
CA VAL A 286 15.04 9.28 -3.72
C VAL A 286 13.70 9.93 -4.07
N LEU A 287 13.41 11.04 -3.41
CA LEU A 287 12.27 11.91 -3.68
C LEU A 287 12.80 13.23 -4.24
N VAL A 288 12.34 13.61 -5.42
CA VAL A 288 12.70 14.89 -6.03
C VAL A 288 11.64 15.92 -5.65
N VAL A 289 12.07 17.02 -5.04
CA VAL A 289 11.21 18.13 -4.63
C VAL A 289 11.74 19.46 -5.17
N ASP A 290 10.91 20.49 -5.13
CA ASP A 290 11.38 21.87 -5.23
C ASP A 290 12.17 22.22 -3.96
N ASP A 291 13.33 22.88 -4.10
CA ASP A 291 14.38 23.09 -3.09
C ASP A 291 13.93 22.75 -1.64
N PRO A 292 14.34 21.58 -1.09
CA PRO A 292 13.85 21.08 0.19
C PRO A 292 14.17 22.01 1.37
N ALA A 293 15.09 22.97 1.20
CA ALA A 293 15.47 23.94 2.21
C ALA A 293 14.74 25.30 2.07
N ALA A 294 14.14 25.59 0.91
CA ALA A 294 13.59 26.91 0.60
C ALA A 294 12.17 27.15 1.14
N ASP A 295 11.37 26.10 1.30
CA ASP A 295 9.99 26.23 1.79
C ASP A 295 9.65 25.19 2.87
N PRO A 296 9.66 25.58 4.17
CA PRO A 296 9.23 24.71 5.26
C PRO A 296 7.76 24.25 5.16
N ALA A 297 6.89 24.98 4.44
CA ALA A 297 5.52 24.55 4.17
C ALA A 297 5.45 23.44 3.11
N ALA A 298 6.53 23.26 2.34
CA ALA A 298 6.70 22.15 1.40
C ALA A 298 7.30 20.88 2.04
N ASP A 299 7.56 20.87 3.37
CA ASP A 299 8.10 19.69 4.08
C ASP A 299 7.21 18.44 3.83
N PRO A 300 7.73 17.38 3.20
CA PRO A 300 6.98 16.15 2.98
C PRO A 300 6.82 15.34 4.28
N GLY A 301 7.59 15.65 5.33
CA GLY A 301 7.69 14.89 6.58
C GLY A 301 6.35 14.50 7.21
N PRO A 302 5.41 15.43 7.48
CA PRO A 302 4.11 15.08 8.05
C PRO A 302 3.28 14.12 7.19
N ALA A 303 3.44 14.16 5.86
CA ALA A 303 2.73 13.26 4.95
C ALA A 303 3.41 11.89 4.87
N LEU A 304 4.75 11.87 4.86
CA LEU A 304 5.59 10.67 4.92
C LEU A 304 5.37 9.89 6.24
N ALA A 305 5.20 10.60 7.35
CA ALA A 305 4.84 10.01 8.63
C ALA A 305 3.57 9.15 8.56
N ARG A 306 2.54 9.60 7.83
CA ARG A 306 1.26 8.86 7.69
C ARG A 306 1.39 7.54 6.94
N ILE A 307 2.45 7.38 6.16
CA ILE A 307 2.76 6.16 5.41
C ILE A 307 3.90 5.35 6.03
N GLY A 308 4.30 5.69 7.27
CA GLY A 308 5.29 4.93 8.03
C GLY A 308 6.75 5.31 7.79
N PHE A 309 7.03 6.46 7.19
CA PHE A 309 8.39 7.00 7.08
C PHE A 309 8.64 8.04 8.17
N VAL A 310 9.63 7.77 9.02
CA VAL A 310 9.99 8.63 10.16
C VAL A 310 11.34 9.33 9.91
N PRO A 311 11.58 10.53 10.46
CA PRO A 311 12.82 11.26 10.22
C PRO A 311 14.09 10.50 10.65
N ASP A 312 15.13 10.54 9.82
CA ASP A 312 16.45 9.91 10.05
C ASP A 312 17.62 10.89 9.73
N GLY A 313 17.34 12.18 9.90
CA GLY A 313 18.26 13.28 9.61
C GLY A 313 17.65 14.36 8.72
N ALA A 314 18.47 15.35 8.35
CA ALA A 314 18.03 16.45 7.49
C ALA A 314 17.67 15.94 6.09
N ALA A 315 16.45 16.18 5.63
CA ALA A 315 15.91 15.70 4.35
C ALA A 315 16.03 14.16 4.16
N ARG A 316 16.03 13.41 5.27
CA ARG A 316 16.10 11.94 5.26
C ARG A 316 15.03 11.33 6.14
N TRP A 317 14.48 10.22 5.68
CA TRP A 317 13.52 9.40 6.39
C TRP A 317 13.86 7.92 6.27
N GLY A 318 13.49 7.14 7.27
CA GLY A 318 13.54 5.70 7.25
C GLY A 318 12.16 5.09 7.44
N SER A 319 11.92 3.93 6.81
CA SER A 319 10.72 3.13 7.07
C SER A 319 10.74 2.65 8.52
N ALA A 320 9.61 2.79 9.21
CA ALA A 320 9.39 2.21 10.53
C ALA A 320 8.91 0.75 10.47
N ASP A 321 8.66 0.19 9.28
CA ASP A 321 8.23 -1.21 9.10
C ASP A 321 9.42 -2.17 9.33
N PRO A 322 9.39 -3.01 10.39
CA PRO A 322 10.48 -3.92 10.70
C PRO A 322 10.73 -4.98 9.63
N ALA A 323 9.71 -5.32 8.83
CA ALA A 323 9.84 -6.30 7.74
C ALA A 323 10.10 -5.64 6.38
N ARG A 324 10.24 -4.30 6.36
CA ARG A 324 10.61 -3.57 5.15
C ARG A 324 11.47 -2.34 5.48
N PRO A 325 12.74 -2.54 5.87
CA PRO A 325 13.69 -1.45 5.98
C PRO A 325 13.80 -0.71 4.65
N ALA A 326 13.63 0.61 4.70
CA ALA A 326 13.80 1.47 3.55
C ALA A 326 14.34 2.82 3.98
N ARG A 327 15.11 3.47 3.11
CA ARG A 327 15.63 4.82 3.29
C ARG A 327 15.11 5.69 2.17
N LEU A 328 14.70 6.91 2.54
CA LEU A 328 14.23 7.93 1.63
C LEU A 328 15.07 9.19 1.82
N ARG A 329 15.61 9.72 0.73
CA ARG A 329 16.35 11.00 0.72
C ARG A 329 15.67 11.97 -0.23
N ALA A 330 15.44 13.21 0.20
CA ALA A 330 14.92 14.24 -0.67
C ALA A 330 16.04 15.08 -1.30
N PHE A 331 15.91 15.39 -2.58
CA PHE A 331 16.88 16.19 -3.34
C PHE A 331 16.17 17.27 -4.17
N ALA A 332 16.87 18.38 -4.40
CA ALA A 332 16.49 19.33 -5.45
C ALA A 332 16.74 18.72 -6.84
N ALA A 333 16.00 19.16 -7.86
CA ALA A 333 16.11 18.61 -9.22
C ALA A 333 17.49 18.83 -9.88
N ASP A 334 18.23 19.85 -9.45
CA ASP A 334 19.57 20.20 -9.94
C ASP A 334 20.71 19.71 -9.02
N ASP A 335 20.39 18.93 -7.98
CA ASP A 335 21.38 18.43 -7.03
C ASP A 335 22.37 17.44 -7.69
N PRO A 336 23.69 17.70 -7.62
CA PRO A 336 24.70 16.79 -8.17
C PRO A 336 24.65 15.37 -7.57
N ALA A 337 24.25 15.23 -6.30
CA ALA A 337 24.13 13.93 -5.66
C ALA A 337 22.95 13.11 -6.22
N LEU A 338 21.82 13.76 -6.53
CA LEU A 338 20.71 13.12 -7.24
C LEU A 338 21.15 12.62 -8.62
N ARG A 339 21.88 13.47 -9.35
CA ARG A 339 22.43 13.11 -10.66
C ARG A 339 23.30 11.86 -10.55
N ALA A 340 24.24 11.83 -9.60
CA ALA A 340 25.15 10.70 -9.42
C ALA A 340 24.41 9.39 -9.15
N GLU A 341 23.39 9.40 -8.27
CA GLU A 341 22.58 8.22 -7.94
C GLU A 341 21.86 7.63 -9.16
N LEU A 342 21.19 8.47 -9.94
CA LEU A 342 20.43 8.04 -11.12
C LEU A 342 21.36 7.62 -12.26
N LEU A 343 22.45 8.36 -12.46
CA LEU A 343 23.40 8.11 -13.53
C LEU A 343 24.11 6.76 -13.34
N VAL A 344 24.63 6.48 -12.14
CA VAL A 344 25.30 5.20 -11.87
C VAL A 344 24.32 4.04 -12.01
N ARG A 345 23.09 4.18 -11.49
CA ARG A 345 22.02 3.17 -11.65
C ARG A 345 21.71 2.90 -13.12
N ASP A 346 21.45 3.95 -13.90
CA ASP A 346 21.03 3.81 -15.30
C ASP A 346 22.14 3.23 -16.17
N ARG A 347 23.40 3.64 -15.92
CA ARG A 347 24.58 3.01 -16.53
C ARG A 347 24.62 1.52 -16.21
N LEU A 348 24.51 1.13 -14.94
CA LEU A 348 24.59 -0.28 -14.54
C LEU A 348 23.45 -1.13 -15.12
N ARG A 349 22.28 -0.54 -15.33
CA ARG A 349 21.17 -1.22 -16.04
C ARG A 349 21.48 -1.45 -17.52
N ALA A 350 22.21 -0.54 -18.15
CA ALA A 350 22.64 -0.68 -19.54
C ALA A 350 23.87 -1.61 -19.69
N GLU A 351 24.83 -1.50 -18.77
CA GLU A 351 26.14 -2.16 -18.81
C GLU A 351 26.49 -2.80 -17.45
N PRO A 352 25.92 -3.98 -17.12
CA PRO A 352 25.99 -4.56 -15.77
C PRO A 352 27.32 -5.21 -15.36
N HIS A 353 28.32 -5.30 -16.24
CA HIS A 353 29.50 -6.18 -16.07
C HIS A 353 30.75 -5.50 -15.48
N ASP A 354 30.57 -4.49 -14.63
CA ASP A 354 31.68 -3.67 -14.15
C ASP A 354 32.10 -4.05 -12.72
N ALA A 355 33.34 -4.51 -12.55
CA ALA A 355 33.86 -5.08 -11.31
C ALA A 355 34.26 -4.01 -10.26
N ASP A 356 34.41 -2.75 -10.66
CA ASP A 356 34.90 -1.65 -9.82
C ASP A 356 33.77 -0.78 -9.25
N VAL A 357 32.64 -1.41 -8.91
CA VAL A 357 31.46 -0.72 -8.41
C VAL A 357 31.27 -1.06 -6.94
N SER A 358 31.59 -0.09 -6.07
CA SER A 358 31.24 -0.17 -4.66
C SER A 358 30.14 0.83 -4.31
N TRP A 359 29.24 0.38 -3.44
CA TRP A 359 28.16 1.16 -2.87
C TRP A 359 28.23 1.03 -1.35
N GLN A 360 28.38 2.15 -0.65
CA GLN A 360 28.45 2.20 0.81
C GLN A 360 27.44 3.22 1.35
N PRO A 361 26.39 2.78 2.04
CA PRO A 361 25.52 3.71 2.76
C PRO A 361 26.28 4.28 3.98
N PRO A 362 26.14 5.58 4.32
CA PRO A 362 25.24 6.58 3.71
C PRO A 362 25.81 7.32 2.48
N ASP A 363 27.09 7.11 2.17
CA ASP A 363 27.87 7.91 1.22
C ASP A 363 27.59 7.63 -0.27
N GLY A 364 26.80 6.58 -0.56
CA GLY A 364 26.30 6.27 -1.90
C GLY A 364 27.30 5.46 -2.74
N TRP A 365 27.33 5.73 -4.06
CA TRP A 365 28.28 5.09 -4.97
C TRP A 365 29.69 5.67 -4.81
N SER A 366 30.70 4.81 -4.99
CA SER A 366 32.12 5.24 -5.02
C SER A 366 32.40 6.30 -6.07
N ARG A 367 33.43 7.13 -5.81
CA ARG A 367 33.87 8.18 -6.73
C ARG A 367 34.22 7.61 -8.10
N GLU A 368 34.92 6.48 -8.12
CA GLU A 368 35.32 5.76 -9.32
C GLU A 368 34.09 5.36 -10.15
N ALA A 369 33.03 4.84 -9.51
CA ALA A 369 31.79 4.47 -10.18
C ALA A 369 31.09 5.69 -10.82
N VAL A 370 31.08 6.83 -10.13
CA VAL A 370 30.52 8.09 -10.66
C VAL A 370 31.34 8.59 -11.85
N GLU A 371 32.67 8.58 -11.77
CA GLU A 371 33.55 9.01 -12.87
C GLU A 371 33.39 8.14 -14.12
N VAL A 372 33.26 6.82 -13.96
CA VAL A 372 32.94 5.90 -15.06
C VAL A 372 31.58 6.25 -15.67
N ALA A 373 30.58 6.50 -14.84
CA ALA A 373 29.24 6.82 -15.30
C ALA A 373 29.14 8.18 -16.01
N GLU A 374 29.92 9.19 -15.60
CA GLU A 374 29.99 10.46 -16.32
C GLU A 374 30.63 10.32 -17.72
N ARG A 375 31.66 9.48 -17.87
CA ARG A 375 32.20 9.15 -19.22
C ARG A 375 31.15 8.47 -20.09
N TRP A 376 30.39 7.55 -19.51
CA TRP A 376 29.28 6.90 -20.19
C TRP A 376 28.20 7.90 -20.61
N ALA A 377 27.78 8.81 -19.72
CA ALA A 377 26.79 9.84 -20.02
C ALA A 377 27.17 10.73 -21.20
N VAL A 378 28.44 11.14 -21.28
CA VAL A 378 28.97 11.91 -22.41
C VAL A 378 28.89 11.12 -23.72
N SER A 379 29.21 9.83 -23.68
CA SER A 379 29.20 8.97 -24.87
C SER A 379 27.79 8.64 -25.38
N THR A 380 26.81 8.54 -24.49
CA THR A 380 25.42 8.14 -24.81
C THR A 380 24.47 9.33 -24.93
N GLY A 381 24.88 10.52 -24.50
CA GLY A 381 24.00 11.69 -24.39
C GLY A 381 22.97 11.57 -23.27
N TRP A 382 23.28 10.81 -22.21
CA TRP A 382 22.36 10.61 -21.08
C TRP A 382 21.99 11.95 -20.43
N VAL A 383 20.70 12.13 -20.18
CA VAL A 383 20.13 13.30 -19.50
C VAL A 383 19.35 12.84 -18.28
N LEU A 384 19.34 13.70 -17.25
CA LEU A 384 18.60 13.43 -16.02
C LEU A 384 17.10 13.31 -16.35
N PRO A 385 16.44 12.18 -16.04
CA PRO A 385 15.06 11.93 -16.47
C PRO A 385 14.00 12.76 -15.71
N LEU A 386 14.35 13.36 -14.57
CA LEU A 386 13.43 14.06 -13.67
C LEU A 386 13.61 15.60 -13.64
N ARG A 387 13.95 16.20 -14.79
CA ARG A 387 14.06 17.67 -14.91
C ARG A 387 12.71 18.38 -14.90
#